data_AF-A0AAW3ATK4-F1
#
_entry.id   AF-A0AAW3ATK4-F1
#
_cell.length_a   1.000
_cell.length_b   1.000
_cell.length_c   1.000
_cell.angle_alpha   90.00
_cell.angle_beta   90.00
_cell.angle_gamma   90.00
#
_symmetry.space_group_name_H-M   'P 1'
#
loop_
_entity.id
_entity.type
_entity.pdbx_description
1 polymer ?
#
loop_
_entity_poly.entity_id
_entity_poly.type
_entity_poly.pdbx_seq_one_letter_code
_entity_poly.pdbx_strand_id
1 'polypeptide(L)'
;MGCNTSKAAPKSGEDRTAAERKAAWEKIRQSLPRQRTPEDKERHVLLFKKFGNSESGKLTMEEVYQGCVDILQLDEFTTRLRDIVQRAFGKVKSMGNTADDGQESSDYVELLGFRLMLCYIYDYFELTVMFDEIDTSGNMLVSAKEFKAALPRIGEWGVAIEDPDKIFK
;
A
#
# COMPACT_ATOMS: atom_id res chain seq x y z
N MET A 1 -28.82 3.57 33.82
CA MET A 1 -28.43 3.06 32.49
C MET A 1 -27.53 4.09 31.84
N GLY A 2 -26.26 3.77 31.65
CA GLY A 2 -25.28 4.70 31.11
C GLY A 2 -24.00 3.94 30.78
N CYS A 3 -24.06 3.09 29.75
CA CYS A 3 -22.88 2.41 29.23
C CYS A 3 -22.06 3.42 28.43
N ASN A 4 -21.11 4.05 29.10
CA ASN A 4 -20.09 4.87 28.47
C ASN A 4 -19.00 3.93 27.94
N THR A 5 -19.21 3.35 26.76
CA THR A 5 -18.17 2.58 26.07
C THR A 5 -17.21 3.56 25.41
N SER A 6 -16.22 4.02 26.18
CA SER A 6 -15.03 4.63 25.61
C SER A 6 -14.40 3.62 24.67
N LYS A 7 -14.48 3.86 23.35
CA LYS A 7 -13.66 3.14 22.37
C LYS A 7 -12.21 3.42 22.74
N ALA A 8 -11.53 2.41 23.29
CA ALA A 8 -10.10 2.49 23.55
C ALA A 8 -9.39 2.69 22.20
N ALA A 9 -8.49 3.67 22.13
CA ALA A 9 -7.58 3.80 21.01
C ALA A 9 -6.75 2.50 20.89
N PRO A 10 -6.48 2.00 19.67
CA PRO A 10 -5.70 0.79 19.50
C PRO A 10 -4.32 0.98 20.11
N LYS A 11 -3.89 0.00 20.91
CA LYS A 11 -2.57 -0.02 21.52
C LYS A 11 -1.52 -0.08 20.40
N SER A 12 -0.53 0.81 20.47
CA SER A 12 0.66 0.76 19.63
C SER A 12 1.40 -0.57 19.87
N GLY A 13 1.29 -1.52 18.95
CA GLY A 13 2.10 -2.75 18.96
C GLY A 13 1.39 -4.06 18.59
N GLU A 14 0.07 -4.09 18.48
CA GLU A 14 -0.63 -5.26 17.93
C GLU A 14 -0.83 -5.09 16.42
N ASP A 15 -0.33 -6.05 15.64
CA ASP A 15 -0.58 -6.10 14.20
C ASP A 15 -2.09 -6.21 13.96
N ARG A 16 -2.60 -5.44 13.00
CA ARG A 16 -4.03 -5.44 12.67
C ARG A 16 -4.47 -6.86 12.31
N THR A 17 -5.70 -7.23 12.66
CA THR A 17 -6.29 -8.50 12.19
C THR A 17 -6.66 -8.42 10.71
N ALA A 18 -6.83 -9.58 10.06
CA ALA A 18 -7.32 -9.64 8.67
C ALA A 18 -8.68 -8.93 8.48
N ALA A 19 -9.58 -9.04 9.46
CA ALA A 19 -10.88 -8.37 9.43
C ALA A 19 -10.75 -6.84 9.50
N GLU A 20 -9.87 -6.33 10.37
CA GLU A 20 -9.60 -4.89 10.46
C GLU A 20 -8.92 -4.35 9.21
N ARG A 21 -7.95 -5.08 8.65
CA ARG A 21 -7.31 -4.74 7.36
C ARG A 21 -8.34 -4.66 6.24
N LYS A 22 -9.22 -5.65 6.13
CA LYS A 22 -10.28 -5.67 5.10
C LYS A 22 -11.23 -4.49 5.25
N ALA A 23 -11.65 -4.15 6.47
CA ALA A 23 -12.49 -3.00 6.72
C ALA A 23 -11.82 -1.67 6.36
N ALA A 24 -10.55 -1.48 6.73
CA ALA A 24 -9.78 -0.30 6.34
C ALA A 24 -9.58 -0.22 4.81
N TRP A 25 -9.31 -1.36 4.17
CA TRP A 25 -9.06 -1.43 2.73
C TRP A 25 -10.25 -0.98 1.90
N GLU A 26 -11.48 -1.31 2.29
CA GLU A 26 -12.69 -0.90 1.56
C GLU A 26 -12.82 0.62 1.41
N LYS A 27 -12.36 1.38 2.42
CA LYS A 27 -12.29 2.84 2.41
C LYS A 27 -11.09 3.33 1.60
N ILE A 28 -9.90 2.77 1.86
CA ILE A 28 -8.62 3.21 1.27
C ILE A 28 -8.60 3.00 -0.25
N ARG A 29 -9.09 1.86 -0.75
CA ARG A 29 -9.03 1.54 -2.18
C ARG A 29 -9.76 2.55 -3.07
N GLN A 30 -10.74 3.25 -2.51
CA GLN A 30 -11.51 4.28 -3.20
C GLN A 30 -10.82 5.66 -3.15
N SER A 31 -9.99 5.91 -2.13
CA SER A 31 -9.35 7.21 -1.91
C SER A 31 -8.14 7.43 -2.81
N LEU A 32 -7.47 6.36 -3.24
CA LEU A 32 -6.24 6.39 -4.05
C LEU A 32 -6.51 6.67 -5.55
N PRO A 33 -6.12 7.84 -6.09
CA PRO A 33 -6.28 8.15 -7.51
C PRO A 33 -5.18 7.45 -8.34
N ARG A 34 -5.52 6.34 -8.98
CA ARG A 34 -4.56 5.48 -9.70
C ARG A 34 -4.93 5.18 -11.14
N GLN A 35 -6.20 5.35 -11.50
CA GLN A 35 -6.73 5.03 -12.82
C GLN A 35 -6.23 6.03 -13.86
N ARG A 36 -6.24 5.61 -15.12
CA ARG A 36 -5.90 6.48 -16.25
C ARG A 36 -7.12 7.23 -16.79
N THR A 37 -7.97 7.76 -15.92
CA THR A 37 -9.14 8.58 -16.29
C THR A 37 -8.88 10.08 -16.05
N PRO A 38 -9.61 10.99 -16.72
CA PRO A 38 -9.51 12.43 -16.45
C PRO A 38 -9.75 12.79 -14.98
N GLU A 39 -10.74 12.17 -14.35
CA GLU A 39 -11.14 12.43 -12.97
C GLU A 39 -10.03 12.03 -11.99
N ASP A 40 -9.43 10.85 -12.19
CA ASP A 40 -8.32 10.40 -11.35
C ASP A 40 -7.06 11.23 -11.58
N LYS A 41 -6.83 11.78 -12.78
CA LYS A 41 -5.73 12.74 -13.02
C LYS A 41 -5.92 14.02 -12.20
N GLU A 42 -7.13 14.58 -12.17
CA GLU A 42 -7.42 15.77 -11.37
C GLU A 42 -7.25 15.49 -9.87
N ARG A 43 -7.81 14.38 -9.39
CA ARG A 43 -7.66 13.93 -8.00
C ARG A 43 -6.19 13.71 -7.62
N HIS A 44 -5.40 13.14 -8.53
CA HIS A 44 -3.96 12.91 -8.34
C HIS A 44 -3.19 14.22 -8.17
N VAL A 45 -3.45 15.23 -9.02
CA VAL A 45 -2.85 16.57 -8.89
C VAL A 45 -3.27 17.25 -7.58
N LEU A 46 -4.55 17.19 -7.25
CA LEU A 46 -5.07 17.76 -6.00
C LEU A 46 -4.46 17.08 -4.77
N LEU A 47 -4.32 15.75 -4.80
CA LEU A 47 -3.72 14.99 -3.71
C LEU A 47 -2.24 15.31 -3.54
N PHE A 48 -1.48 15.39 -4.64
CA PHE A 48 -0.07 15.78 -4.61
C PHE A 48 0.12 17.16 -3.95
N LYS A 49 -0.73 18.14 -4.28
CA LYS A 49 -0.71 19.48 -3.66
C LYS A 49 -1.10 19.48 -2.19
N LYS A 50 -1.86 18.49 -1.71
CA LYS A 50 -2.20 18.37 -0.29
C LYS A 50 -1.05 17.79 0.52
N PHE A 51 -0.22 16.94 -0.08
CA PHE A 51 0.87 16.23 0.59
C PHE A 51 2.06 17.13 0.95
N GLY A 52 2.30 18.20 0.20
CA GLY A 52 3.39 19.13 0.48
C GLY A 52 3.07 20.52 -0.04
N ASN A 53 3.98 21.47 0.21
CA ASN A 53 3.80 22.83 -0.24
C ASN A 53 3.85 22.90 -1.78
N SER A 54 2.79 23.43 -2.40
CA SER A 54 2.58 23.35 -3.86
C SER A 54 3.64 24.04 -4.73
N GLU A 55 4.54 24.82 -4.12
CA GLU A 55 5.53 25.64 -4.82
C GLU A 55 6.77 24.88 -5.29
N SER A 56 7.13 23.75 -4.67
CA SER A 56 8.37 23.01 -5.02
C SER A 56 8.21 22.08 -6.21
N GLY A 57 6.97 21.64 -6.50
CA GLY A 57 6.70 20.56 -7.46
C GLY A 57 7.27 19.19 -7.05
N LYS A 58 7.75 19.05 -5.81
CA LYS A 58 8.54 17.92 -5.31
C LYS A 58 8.09 17.55 -3.89
N LEU A 59 8.01 16.25 -3.60
CA LEU A 59 7.69 15.75 -2.26
C LEU A 59 8.84 14.92 -1.71
N THR A 60 9.30 15.23 -0.51
CA THR A 60 10.26 14.40 0.24
C THR A 60 9.60 13.13 0.78
N MET A 61 10.41 12.17 1.24
CA MET A 61 9.89 10.94 1.87
C MET A 61 9.00 11.25 3.09
N GLU A 62 9.36 12.26 3.89
CA GLU A 62 8.60 12.60 5.08
C GLU A 62 7.27 13.29 4.75
N GLU A 63 7.23 14.20 3.78
CA GLU A 63 5.98 14.78 3.28
C GLU A 63 5.05 13.71 2.72
N VAL A 64 5.62 12.75 1.99
CA VAL A 64 4.85 11.59 1.50
C VAL A 64 4.29 10.78 2.67
N TYR A 65 5.15 10.40 3.62
CA TYR A 65 4.73 9.58 4.75
C TYR A 65 3.64 10.29 5.57
N GLN A 66 3.83 11.57 5.88
CA GLN A 66 2.88 12.36 6.64
C GLN A 66 1.56 12.52 5.87
N GLY A 67 1.60 12.74 4.55
CA GLY A 67 0.38 12.76 3.74
C GLY A 67 -0.34 11.41 3.70
N CYS A 68 0.40 10.29 3.68
CA CYS A 68 -0.17 8.96 3.79
C CYS A 68 -0.90 8.74 5.13
N VAL A 69 -0.41 9.32 6.23
CA VAL A 69 -1.05 9.26 7.55
C VAL A 69 -2.21 10.27 7.64
N ASP A 70 -1.96 11.55 7.48
CA ASP A 70 -2.92 12.61 7.83
C ASP A 70 -4.04 12.76 6.80
N ILE A 71 -3.74 12.55 5.52
CA ILE A 71 -4.68 12.81 4.43
C ILE A 71 -5.37 11.53 3.97
N LEU A 72 -4.59 10.46 3.80
CA LEU A 72 -5.10 9.18 3.30
C LEU A 72 -5.44 8.18 4.41
N GLN A 73 -4.96 8.39 5.64
CA GLN A 73 -5.22 7.53 6.79
C GLN A 73 -4.82 6.07 6.55
N LEU A 74 -3.69 5.86 5.87
CA LEU A 74 -3.23 4.52 5.48
C LEU A 74 -2.72 3.70 6.68
N ASP A 75 -2.45 4.34 7.80
CA ASP A 75 -2.06 3.71 9.07
C ASP A 75 -3.26 2.99 9.74
N GLU A 76 -4.49 3.27 9.29
CA GLU A 76 -5.67 2.47 9.61
C GLU A 76 -5.53 1.02 9.13
N PHE A 77 -4.79 0.79 8.03
CA PHE A 77 -4.56 -0.54 7.46
C PHE A 77 -3.42 -1.28 8.16
N THR A 78 -2.32 -0.59 8.49
CA THR A 78 -1.10 -1.24 8.99
C THR A 78 -0.27 -0.33 9.87
N THR A 79 0.30 -0.92 10.93
CA THR A 79 1.29 -0.30 11.81
C THR A 79 2.64 -0.09 11.13
N ARG A 80 2.86 -0.73 9.97
CA ARG A 80 4.13 -0.73 9.22
C ARG A 80 4.13 0.21 8.01
N LEU A 81 3.26 1.21 8.02
CA LEU A 81 3.08 2.12 6.88
C LEU A 81 4.39 2.76 6.42
N ARG A 82 5.26 3.16 7.37
CA ARG A 82 6.55 3.81 7.04
C ARG A 82 7.43 2.92 6.17
N ASP A 83 7.54 1.63 6.49
CA ASP A 83 8.32 0.66 5.70
C ASP A 83 7.78 0.56 4.27
N ILE A 84 6.45 0.54 4.12
CA ILE A 84 5.78 0.40 2.82
C ILE A 84 5.99 1.65 1.99
N VAL A 85 5.83 2.83 2.58
CA VAL A 85 6.10 4.12 1.94
C VAL A 85 7.56 4.22 1.51
N GLN A 86 8.51 3.85 2.35
CA GLN A 86 9.94 3.84 2.01
C GLN A 86 10.24 2.91 0.83
N ARG A 87 9.66 1.71 0.80
CA ARG A 87 9.80 0.77 -0.32
C ARG A 87 9.22 1.33 -1.61
N ALA A 88 8.02 1.91 -1.54
CA ALA A 88 7.36 2.53 -2.70
C ALA A 88 8.18 3.71 -3.24
N PHE A 89 8.66 4.57 -2.36
CA PHE A 89 9.49 5.73 -2.69
C PHE A 89 10.81 5.31 -3.36
N GLY A 90 11.53 4.36 -2.77
CA GLY A 90 12.75 3.79 -3.35
C GLY A 90 12.51 3.12 -4.71
N LYS A 91 11.38 2.42 -4.87
CA LYS A 91 11.03 1.81 -6.15
C LYS A 91 10.80 2.84 -7.24
N VAL A 92 10.06 3.92 -6.95
CA VAL A 92 9.82 5.00 -7.90
C VAL A 92 11.13 5.69 -8.31
N LYS A 93 12.04 5.94 -7.36
CA LYS A 93 13.39 6.46 -7.66
C LYS A 93 14.14 5.53 -8.63
N SER A 94 14.10 4.22 -8.39
CA SER A 94 14.76 3.27 -9.30
C SER A 94 14.15 3.20 -10.71
N MET A 95 12.85 3.49 -10.85
CA MET A 95 12.16 3.49 -12.15
C MET A 95 12.38 4.80 -12.93
N GLY A 96 12.52 5.93 -12.23
CA GLY A 96 12.80 7.23 -12.84
C GLY A 96 14.20 7.34 -13.45
N ASN A 97 15.16 6.54 -12.97
CA ASN A 97 16.56 6.54 -13.42
C ASN A 97 16.81 5.72 -14.71
N THR A 98 15.89 5.73 -15.66
CA THR A 98 16.05 4.98 -16.92
C THR A 98 16.83 5.73 -18.01
N ALA A 99 17.42 6.89 -17.70
CA ALA A 99 18.39 7.56 -18.54
C ALA A 99 19.68 7.78 -17.77
N ASP A 100 20.73 7.10 -18.24
CA ASP A 100 22.15 7.45 -18.19
C ASP A 100 22.43 8.85 -17.61
N ASP A 101 22.93 8.89 -16.38
CA ASP A 101 23.80 9.93 -15.84
C ASP A 101 24.05 9.59 -14.37
N GLY A 102 25.29 9.68 -13.90
CA GLY A 102 25.69 9.46 -12.51
C GLY A 102 25.12 10.48 -11.51
N GLN A 103 23.86 10.90 -11.67
CA GLN A 103 23.11 11.74 -10.77
C GLN A 103 22.72 10.96 -9.52
N GLU A 104 23.19 11.44 -8.38
CA GLU A 104 22.69 11.09 -7.06
C GLU A 104 21.17 10.97 -7.09
N SER A 105 20.65 9.85 -6.60
CA SER A 105 19.22 9.62 -6.54
C SER A 105 18.55 10.77 -5.78
N SER A 106 17.73 11.57 -6.46
CA SER A 106 17.08 12.74 -5.85
C SER A 106 16.24 12.33 -4.64
N ASP A 107 16.32 13.07 -3.53
CA ASP A 107 15.57 12.78 -2.29
C ASP A 107 14.11 13.23 -2.32
N TYR A 108 13.52 13.24 -3.53
CA TYR A 108 12.15 13.68 -3.76
C TYR A 108 11.46 12.85 -4.85
N VAL A 109 10.13 12.86 -4.82
CA VAL A 109 9.28 12.38 -5.90
C VAL A 109 8.53 13.53 -6.55
N GLU A 110 8.45 13.48 -7.87
CA GLU A 110 7.67 14.41 -8.68
C GLU A 110 6.28 13.84 -8.96
N LEU A 111 5.39 14.66 -9.53
CA LEU A 111 3.98 14.31 -9.76
C LEU A 111 3.79 12.96 -10.46
N LEU A 112 4.57 12.65 -11.52
CA LEU A 112 4.46 11.37 -12.23
C LEU A 112 4.88 10.19 -11.34
N GLY A 113 5.98 10.34 -10.61
CA GLY A 113 6.47 9.34 -9.66
C GLY A 113 5.50 9.10 -8.51
N PHE A 114 4.83 10.15 -8.03
CA PHE A 114 3.81 10.05 -7.00
C PHE A 114 2.67 9.11 -7.41
N ARG A 115 2.21 9.14 -8.67
CA ARG A 115 1.16 8.20 -9.14
C ARG A 115 1.64 6.75 -9.07
N LEU A 116 2.88 6.49 -9.47
CA LEU A 116 3.46 5.13 -9.44
C LEU A 116 3.58 4.63 -8.00
N MET A 117 3.95 5.50 -7.07
CA MET A 117 4.01 5.18 -5.66
C MET A 117 2.62 4.82 -5.09
N LEU A 118 1.57 5.58 -5.44
CA LEU A 118 0.20 5.26 -5.05
C LEU A 118 -0.27 3.91 -5.62
N CYS A 119 0.12 3.58 -6.85
CA CYS A 119 -0.15 2.26 -7.43
C CYS A 119 0.56 1.16 -6.62
N TYR A 120 1.84 1.34 -6.30
CA TYR A 120 2.60 0.37 -5.51
C TYR A 120 1.95 0.12 -4.15
N ILE A 121 1.55 1.18 -3.44
CA ILE A 121 0.89 1.07 -2.13
C ILE A 121 -0.47 0.36 -2.27
N TYR A 122 -1.25 0.72 -3.28
CA TYR A 122 -2.52 0.06 -3.60
C TYR A 122 -2.31 -1.44 -3.80
N ASP A 123 -1.38 -1.83 -4.68
CA ASP A 123 -1.12 -3.22 -5.02
C ASP A 123 -0.60 -3.99 -3.79
N TYR A 124 0.24 -3.37 -2.96
CA TYR A 124 0.71 -3.98 -1.71
C TYR A 124 -0.44 -4.27 -0.74
N PHE A 125 -1.37 -3.31 -0.57
CA PHE A 125 -2.51 -3.47 0.34
C PHE A 125 -3.50 -4.51 -0.22
N GLU A 126 -3.79 -4.45 -1.51
CA GLU A 126 -4.66 -5.42 -2.19
C GLU A 126 -4.11 -6.85 -2.05
N LEU A 127 -2.82 -7.04 -2.34
CA LEU A 127 -2.14 -8.32 -2.17
C LEU A 127 -2.15 -8.78 -0.71
N THR A 128 -1.96 -7.87 0.26
CA THR A 128 -2.01 -8.22 1.68
C THR A 128 -3.39 -8.77 2.06
N VAL A 129 -4.47 -8.10 1.63
CA VAL A 129 -5.85 -8.58 1.87
C VAL A 129 -6.12 -9.91 1.16
N MET A 130 -5.57 -10.09 -0.04
CA MET A 130 -5.65 -11.37 -0.75
C MET A 130 -4.96 -12.48 0.05
N PHE A 131 -3.73 -12.26 0.51
CA PHE A 131 -2.99 -13.25 1.32
C PHE A 131 -3.63 -13.52 2.68
N ASP A 132 -4.32 -12.55 3.28
CA ASP A 132 -5.12 -12.78 4.49
C ASP A 132 -6.25 -13.81 4.28
N GLU A 133 -6.75 -13.98 3.05
CA GLU A 133 -7.74 -15.04 2.75
C GLU A 133 -7.09 -16.43 2.68
N ILE A 134 -5.76 -16.50 2.56
CA ILE A 134 -4.97 -17.73 2.44
C ILE A 134 -4.35 -18.11 3.79
N ASP A 135 -3.85 -17.14 4.55
CA ASP A 135 -3.23 -17.32 5.85
C ASP A 135 -4.28 -17.67 6.91
N THR A 136 -4.56 -18.96 7.05
CA THR A 136 -5.45 -19.49 8.07
C THR A 136 -4.86 -19.43 9.48
N SER A 137 -3.53 -19.35 9.58
CA SER A 137 -2.81 -19.29 10.85
C SER A 137 -2.79 -17.90 11.48
N GLY A 138 -2.97 -16.85 10.67
CA GLY A 138 -2.96 -15.45 11.08
C GLY A 138 -1.58 -14.92 11.45
N ASN A 139 -0.50 -15.57 10.99
CA ASN A 139 0.88 -15.20 11.30
C ASN A 139 1.54 -14.31 10.22
N MET A 140 0.78 -13.85 9.22
CA MET A 140 1.24 -13.05 8.08
C MET A 140 2.25 -13.77 7.19
N LEU A 141 2.30 -15.10 7.26
CA LEU A 141 3.11 -15.97 6.42
C LEU A 141 2.19 -16.99 5.72
N VAL A 142 2.62 -17.47 4.55
CA VAL A 142 1.89 -18.50 3.83
C VAL A 142 2.70 -19.79 3.87
N SER A 143 2.18 -20.80 4.56
CA SER A 143 2.77 -22.14 4.54
C SER A 143 2.51 -22.85 3.20
N ALA A 144 3.33 -23.85 2.87
CA ALA A 144 3.10 -24.68 1.69
C ALA A 144 1.71 -25.35 1.68
N LYS A 145 1.17 -25.66 2.87
CA LYS A 145 -0.17 -26.25 3.02
C LYS A 145 -1.26 -25.23 2.67
N GLU A 146 -1.17 -24.02 3.22
CA GLU A 146 -2.12 -22.93 2.95
C GLU A 146 -2.08 -22.51 1.48
N PHE A 147 -0.87 -22.40 0.91
CA PHE A 147 -0.69 -22.08 -0.49
C PHE A 147 -1.37 -23.09 -1.42
N LYS A 148 -1.13 -24.38 -1.20
CA LYS A 148 -1.76 -25.46 -1.98
C LYS A 148 -3.28 -25.45 -1.86
N ALA A 149 -3.80 -25.17 -0.67
CA ALA A 149 -5.24 -25.07 -0.43
C ALA A 149 -5.86 -23.86 -1.18
N ALA A 150 -5.10 -22.79 -1.37
CA ALA A 150 -5.56 -21.58 -2.03
C ALA A 150 -5.40 -21.56 -3.56
N LEU A 151 -4.82 -22.59 -4.19
CA LEU A 151 -4.62 -22.64 -5.65
C LEU A 151 -5.88 -22.32 -6.47
N PRO A 152 -7.08 -22.83 -6.14
CA PRO A 152 -8.29 -22.46 -6.86
C PRO A 152 -8.57 -20.95 -6.80
N ARG A 153 -8.39 -20.35 -5.62
CA ARG A 153 -8.60 -18.92 -5.36
C ARG A 153 -7.55 -18.05 -6.07
N ILE A 154 -6.29 -18.47 -6.05
CA ILE A 154 -5.21 -17.82 -6.80
C ILE A 154 -5.49 -17.86 -8.31
N GLY A 155 -6.09 -18.94 -8.80
CA GLY A 155 -6.57 -19.03 -10.18
C GLY A 155 -7.66 -18.01 -10.52
N GLU A 156 -8.61 -17.75 -9.61
CA GLU A 156 -9.62 -16.69 -9.77
C GLU A 156 -8.99 -15.29 -9.86
N TRP A 157 -7.82 -15.09 -9.23
CA TRP A 157 -7.04 -13.85 -9.32
C TRP A 157 -6.24 -13.72 -10.62
N GLY A 158 -6.35 -14.70 -11.54
CA GLY A 158 -5.71 -14.66 -12.85
C GLY A 158 -4.28 -15.18 -12.87
N VAL A 159 -3.81 -15.83 -11.79
CA VAL A 159 -2.46 -16.40 -11.71
C VAL A 159 -2.55 -17.92 -11.87
N ALA A 160 -2.04 -18.43 -12.98
CA ALA A 160 -1.94 -19.87 -13.22
C ALA A 160 -0.64 -20.43 -12.64
N ILE A 161 -0.75 -21.43 -11.76
CA ILE A 161 0.39 -22.09 -11.13
C ILE A 161 0.41 -23.55 -11.57
N GLU A 162 1.38 -23.90 -12.41
CA GLU A 162 1.51 -25.25 -12.97
C GLU A 162 2.08 -26.26 -11.96
N ASP A 163 3.04 -25.82 -11.13
CA ASP A 163 3.77 -26.69 -10.21
C ASP A 163 3.94 -26.01 -8.83
N PRO A 164 2.98 -26.18 -7.91
CA PRO A 164 3.01 -25.53 -6.60
C PRO A 164 4.17 -26.01 -5.72
N ASP A 165 4.71 -27.21 -5.96
CA ASP A 165 5.81 -27.78 -5.20
C ASP A 165 7.18 -27.17 -5.52
N LYS A 166 7.32 -26.51 -6.68
CA LYS A 166 8.53 -25.76 -7.02
C LYS A 166 8.64 -24.40 -6.34
N ILE A 167 7.53 -23.85 -5.84
CA ILE A 167 7.50 -22.50 -5.26
C ILE A 167 8.13 -22.46 -3.86
N PHE A 168 8.12 -23.58 -3.14
CA PHE A 168 8.65 -23.69 -1.76
C PHE A 168 10.00 -24.41 -1.68
N LYS A 169 10.74 -24.53 -2.80
CA LYS A 169 12.07 -25.17 -2.82
C LYS A 169 13.19 -24.23 -2.40
#